data_AF-A0A3B8W145-F1
#
_entry.id   AF-A0A3B8W145-F1
#
_cell.length_a   1.000
_cell.length_b   1.000
_cell.length_c   1.000
_cell.angle_alpha   90.00
_cell.angle_beta   90.00
_cell.angle_gamma   90.00
#
_symmetry.space_group_name_H-M   'P 1'
#
loop_
_entity.id
_entity.type
_entity.pdbx_description
1 polymer ?
#
loop_
_entity_poly.entity_id
_entity_poly.type
_entity_poly.pdbx_seq_one_letter_code
_entity_poly.pdbx_strand_id
1 'polypeptide(L)'
;MIMRYFIMAVVLLTLAGCRTDQNKKTLDRAFALHQEAMAVAEEIEQQLKAYADQATSAPNPDSVRVWLAELEEWHEDVVEVPGYEHEHHHHDGEHHHHAPAPNVSAGEMLDIQQELRREIEALRLRIQRQR
;
A
#
# COMPACT_ATOMS: atom_id res chain seq x y z
N MET A 1 -35.61 18.47 -38.41
CA MET A 1 -35.28 17.23 -37.65
C MET A 1 -33.80 17.13 -37.25
N ILE A 2 -32.85 17.58 -38.09
CA ILE A 2 -31.39 17.55 -37.81
C ILE A 2 -30.97 18.27 -36.51
N MET A 3 -31.61 19.40 -36.17
CA MET A 3 -31.30 20.19 -34.97
C MET A 3 -31.66 19.49 -33.64
N ARG A 4 -32.58 18.51 -33.66
CA ARG A 4 -32.93 17.71 -32.46
C ARG A 4 -31.89 16.62 -32.16
N TYR A 5 -31.25 16.06 -33.19
CA TYR A 5 -30.20 15.06 -33.03
C TYR A 5 -28.88 15.66 -32.53
N PHE A 6 -28.61 16.92 -32.90
CA PHE A 6 -27.43 17.65 -32.43
C PHE A 6 -27.47 17.92 -30.91
N ILE A 7 -28.66 18.22 -30.37
CA ILE A 7 -28.84 18.46 -28.93
C ILE A 7 -28.70 17.15 -28.12
N MET A 8 -29.19 16.01 -28.64
CA MET A 8 -28.96 14.71 -27.98
C MET A 8 -27.48 14.30 -27.96
N ALA A 9 -26.72 14.61 -29.02
CA ALA A 9 -25.30 14.26 -29.10
C ALA A 9 -24.43 15.05 -28.10
N VAL A 10 -24.78 16.30 -27.79
CA VAL A 10 -24.06 17.14 -26.83
C VAL A 10 -24.29 16.70 -25.37
N VAL A 11 -25.48 16.21 -25.03
CA VAL A 11 -25.81 15.71 -23.67
C VAL A 11 -25.10 14.40 -23.34
N LEU A 12 -24.78 13.58 -24.33
CA LEU A 12 -24.06 12.31 -24.14
C LEU A 12 -22.54 12.50 -23.87
N LEU A 13 -21.95 13.62 -24.29
CA LEU A 13 -20.51 13.88 -24.10
C LEU A 13 -20.16 14.36 -22.67
N THR A 14 -21.10 14.94 -21.92
CA THR A 14 -20.79 15.53 -20.59
C THR A 14 -20.65 14.50 -19.46
N LEU A 15 -21.08 13.25 -19.67
CA LEU A 15 -21.04 12.21 -18.62
C LEU A 15 -19.68 11.50 -18.52
N ALA A 16 -18.81 11.61 -19.53
CA ALA A 16 -17.51 10.94 -19.53
C ALA A 16 -16.47 11.61 -18.63
N GLY A 17 -16.61 12.91 -18.35
CA GLY A 17 -15.63 13.69 -17.58
C GLY A 17 -15.62 13.40 -16.07
N CYS A 18 -16.75 13.01 -15.48
CA CYS A 18 -16.84 12.78 -14.03
C CYS A 18 -16.13 11.49 -13.57
N ARG A 19 -16.08 10.46 -14.42
CA ARG A 19 -15.52 9.15 -14.04
C ARG A 19 -14.01 9.19 -13.84
N THR A 20 -13.29 9.94 -14.68
CA THR A 20 -11.82 10.06 -14.59
C THR A 20 -11.39 10.78 -13.32
N ASP A 21 -12.10 11.85 -12.93
CA ASP A 21 -11.79 12.64 -11.75
C ASP A 21 -12.03 11.86 -10.45
N GLN A 22 -13.07 11.01 -10.44
CA GLN A 22 -13.36 10.11 -9.33
C GLN A 22 -12.31 8.98 -9.22
N ASN A 23 -11.94 8.35 -10.35
CA ASN A 23 -10.90 7.32 -10.35
C ASN A 23 -9.56 7.84 -9.82
N LYS A 24 -9.17 9.05 -10.24
CA LYS A 24 -7.95 9.68 -9.72
C LYS A 24 -8.02 9.86 -8.20
N LYS A 25 -9.09 10.45 -7.67
CA LYS A 25 -9.27 10.63 -6.21
C LYS A 25 -9.20 9.31 -5.44
N THR A 26 -9.72 8.24 -6.02
CA THR A 26 -9.63 6.90 -5.43
C THR A 26 -8.19 6.38 -5.41
N LEU A 27 -7.44 6.54 -6.50
CA LEU A 27 -6.02 6.15 -6.56
C LEU A 27 -5.15 7.02 -5.64
N ASP A 28 -5.38 8.32 -5.57
CA ASP A 28 -4.69 9.23 -4.64
C ASP A 28 -4.87 8.76 -3.18
N ARG A 29 -6.07 8.25 -2.83
CA ARG A 29 -6.34 7.67 -1.51
C ARG A 29 -5.67 6.31 -1.31
N ALA A 30 -5.66 5.45 -2.33
CA ALA A 30 -4.95 4.18 -2.28
C ALA A 30 -3.44 4.41 -2.05
N PHE A 31 -2.87 5.40 -2.72
CA PHE A 31 -1.47 5.79 -2.55
C PHE A 31 -1.16 6.31 -1.14
N ALA A 32 -2.04 7.13 -0.56
CA ALA A 32 -1.86 7.58 0.82
C ALA A 32 -1.81 6.39 1.81
N LEU A 33 -2.67 5.38 1.62
CA LEU A 33 -2.65 4.17 2.45
C LEU A 33 -1.39 3.33 2.23
N HIS A 34 -0.92 3.23 0.98
CA HIS A 34 0.35 2.58 0.65
C HIS A 34 1.51 3.23 1.42
N GLN A 35 1.62 4.57 1.38
CA GLN A 35 2.66 5.31 2.11
C GLN A 35 2.56 5.12 3.63
N GLU A 36 1.34 5.14 4.18
CA GLU A 36 1.11 4.84 5.60
C GLU A 36 1.60 3.43 5.95
N ALA A 37 1.26 2.43 5.13
CA ALA A 37 1.66 1.04 5.35
C ALA A 37 3.19 0.85 5.29
N MET A 38 3.86 1.47 4.31
CA MET A 38 5.32 1.42 4.19
C MET A 38 6.02 2.06 5.39
N ALA A 39 5.50 3.18 5.91
CA ALA A 39 6.05 3.81 7.11
C ALA A 39 5.92 2.89 8.34
N VAL A 40 4.81 2.16 8.48
CA VAL A 40 4.64 1.17 9.56
C VAL A 40 5.61 -0.01 9.39
N ALA A 41 5.84 -0.48 8.16
CA ALA A 41 6.81 -1.53 7.89
C ALA A 41 8.23 -1.11 8.29
N GLU A 42 8.66 0.10 7.92
CA GLU A 42 9.95 0.66 8.31
C GLU A 42 10.10 0.78 9.85
N GLU A 43 9.04 1.22 10.56
CA GLU A 43 9.02 1.23 12.03
C GLU A 43 9.24 -0.18 12.62
N ILE A 44 8.58 -1.19 12.06
CA ILE A 44 8.71 -2.58 12.49
C ILE A 44 10.13 -3.09 12.24
N GLU A 45 10.70 -2.85 11.06
CA GLU A 45 12.06 -3.27 10.70
C GLU A 45 13.10 -2.70 11.68
N GLN A 46 13.03 -1.40 11.94
CA GLN A 46 13.91 -0.73 12.89
C GLN A 46 13.75 -1.32 14.29
N GLN A 47 12.51 -1.63 14.71
CA GLN A 47 12.23 -2.23 16.01
C GLN A 47 12.78 -3.66 16.13
N LEU A 48 12.58 -4.50 15.11
CA LEU A 48 13.09 -5.88 15.08
C LEU A 48 14.62 -5.91 15.04
N LYS A 49 15.25 -4.99 14.28
CA LYS A 49 16.71 -4.80 14.29
C LYS A 49 17.21 -4.44 15.69
N ALA A 50 16.55 -3.50 16.38
CA ALA A 50 16.90 -3.13 17.73
C ALA A 50 16.78 -4.30 18.74
N TYR A 51 15.81 -5.20 18.55
CA TYR A 51 15.71 -6.43 19.35
C TYR A 51 16.85 -7.40 19.08
N ALA A 52 17.29 -7.54 17.83
CA ALA A 52 18.45 -8.38 17.52
C ALA A 52 19.74 -7.86 18.19
N ASP A 53 19.90 -6.54 18.31
CA ASP A 53 21.08 -5.91 18.90
C ASP A 53 21.06 -5.89 20.45
N GLN A 54 19.89 -6.03 21.10
CA GLN A 54 19.72 -5.92 22.56
C GLN A 54 19.50 -7.28 23.25
N ALA A 55 20.58 -7.92 23.70
CA ALA A 55 20.55 -9.27 24.29
C ALA A 55 19.78 -9.43 25.63
N THR A 56 19.36 -8.35 26.30
CA THR A 56 18.77 -8.41 27.65
C THR A 56 17.38 -7.78 27.79
N SER A 57 16.85 -7.16 26.74
CA SER A 57 15.51 -6.51 26.74
C SER A 57 14.67 -6.87 25.52
N ALA A 58 15.18 -7.75 24.65
CA ALA A 58 14.45 -8.27 23.51
C ALA A 58 13.36 -9.26 23.93
N PRO A 59 12.22 -9.30 23.21
CA PRO A 59 11.27 -10.40 23.27
C PRO A 59 11.95 -11.75 23.00
N ASN A 60 11.23 -12.85 23.27
CA ASN A 60 11.72 -14.20 22.96
C ASN A 60 12.25 -14.27 21.51
N PRO A 61 13.49 -14.73 21.27
CA PRO A 61 14.07 -14.84 19.92
C PRO A 61 13.19 -15.60 18.92
N ASP A 62 12.42 -16.59 19.37
CA ASP A 62 11.46 -17.28 18.50
C ASP A 62 10.35 -16.37 18.01
N SER A 63 9.85 -15.46 18.86
CA SER A 63 8.85 -14.47 18.48
C SER A 63 9.41 -13.48 17.46
N VAL A 64 10.64 -13.00 17.67
CA VAL A 64 11.32 -12.10 16.72
C VAL A 64 11.47 -12.75 15.34
N ARG A 65 11.88 -14.02 15.30
CA ARG A 65 11.99 -14.78 14.05
C ARG A 65 10.64 -14.94 13.33
N VAL A 66 9.56 -15.18 14.07
CA VAL A 66 8.21 -15.25 13.48
C VAL A 66 7.81 -13.90 12.89
N TRP A 67 8.03 -12.79 13.60
CA TRP A 67 7.67 -11.47 13.09
C TRP A 67 8.48 -11.04 11.86
N LEU A 68 9.75 -11.41 11.79
CA LEU A 68 10.56 -11.19 10.59
C LEU A 68 9.99 -11.95 9.39
N ALA A 69 9.57 -13.20 9.57
CA ALA A 69 8.96 -13.98 8.50
C ALA A 69 7.61 -13.41 8.06
N GLU A 70 6.77 -12.99 9.01
CA GLU A 70 5.47 -12.35 8.69
C GLU A 70 5.65 -10.99 8.00
N LEU A 71 6.68 -10.22 8.35
CA LEU A 71 7.00 -8.97 7.68
C LEU A 71 7.47 -9.22 6.24
N GLU A 72 8.31 -10.25 6.03
CA GLU A 72 8.75 -10.63 4.68
C GLU A 72 7.59 -11.09 3.81
N GLU A 73 6.70 -11.93 4.33
CA GLU A 73 5.48 -12.36 3.64
C GLU A 73 4.61 -11.16 3.25
N TRP A 74 4.45 -10.20 4.17
CA TRP A 74 3.73 -8.96 3.86
C TRP A 74 4.41 -8.17 2.72
N HIS A 75 5.73 -8.06 2.71
CA HIS A 75 6.47 -7.38 1.63
C HIS A 75 6.26 -8.03 0.26
N GLU A 76 6.19 -9.37 0.21
CA GLU A 76 5.89 -10.12 -1.02
C GLU A 76 4.48 -9.80 -1.57
N ASP A 77 3.53 -9.47 -0.70
CA ASP A 77 2.16 -9.12 -1.06
C ASP A 77 1.98 -7.63 -1.43
N VAL A 78 2.97 -6.77 -1.14
CA VAL A 78 2.90 -5.33 -1.47
C VAL A 78 2.88 -5.13 -2.98
N VAL A 79 1.84 -4.44 -3.43
CA VAL A 79 1.68 -3.98 -4.82
C VAL A 79 1.74 -2.46 -4.92
N GLU A 80 2.33 -1.95 -6.00
CA GLU A 80 2.35 -0.51 -6.28
C GLU A 80 0.98 0.02 -6.70
N VAL A 81 0.76 1.33 -6.49
CA VAL A 81 -0.44 2.03 -6.94
C VAL A 81 -0.22 2.59 -8.35
N PRO A 82 -1.08 2.29 -9.35
CA PRO A 82 -0.93 2.79 -10.70
C PRO A 82 -0.84 4.33 -10.77
N GLY A 83 0.13 4.83 -11.53
CA GLY A 83 0.40 6.27 -11.69
C GLY A 83 1.22 6.91 -10.56
N TYR A 84 1.71 6.09 -9.63
CA TYR A 84 2.57 6.45 -8.50
C TYR A 84 3.80 5.55 -8.40
N GLU A 85 4.20 4.93 -9.52
CA GLU A 85 5.38 4.08 -9.60
C GLU A 85 6.60 4.93 -9.17
N HIS A 86 7.22 4.57 -8.05
CA HIS A 86 8.42 5.26 -7.59
C HIS A 86 9.59 4.82 -8.47
N GLU A 87 10.31 5.75 -9.10
CA GLU A 87 11.67 5.45 -9.52
C GLU A 87 12.46 5.18 -8.22
N HIS A 88 12.75 3.91 -7.93
CA HIS A 88 13.60 3.52 -6.81
C HIS A 88 15.00 4.14 -7.00
N HIS A 89 15.17 5.40 -6.59
CA HIS A 89 16.47 5.99 -6.39
C HIS A 89 17.08 5.32 -5.17
N HIS A 90 17.90 4.31 -5.46
CA HIS A 90 18.76 3.58 -4.55
C HIS A 90 19.33 4.48 -3.45
N HIS A 91 18.78 4.37 -2.25
CA HIS A 91 19.51 4.63 -1.03
C HIS A 91 19.76 3.27 -0.39
N ASP A 92 21.03 2.97 -0.12
CA ASP A 92 21.52 1.68 0.39
C ASP A 92 20.66 1.13 1.54
N GLY A 93 19.86 0.11 1.24
CA GLY A 93 19.00 -0.59 2.19
C GLY A 93 18.06 -1.51 1.43
N GLU A 94 18.20 -2.81 1.65
CA GLU A 94 17.36 -3.95 1.23
C GLU A 94 16.36 -3.73 0.08
N HIS A 95 16.62 -4.39 -1.05
CA HIS A 95 15.76 -4.36 -2.24
C HIS A 95 14.46 -5.14 -1.98
N HIS A 96 13.45 -4.49 -1.39
CA HIS A 96 12.10 -5.02 -1.40
C HIS A 96 11.54 -4.92 -2.82
N HIS A 97 11.44 -6.07 -3.51
CA HIS A 97 10.87 -6.15 -4.84
C HIS A 97 9.33 -6.09 -4.73
N HIS A 98 8.74 -4.91 -4.88
CA HIS A 98 7.29 -4.80 -4.96
C HIS A 98 6.79 -5.40 -6.28
N ALA A 99 5.67 -6.13 -6.23
CA ALA A 99 5.04 -6.65 -7.42
C ALA A 99 4.47 -5.49 -8.26
N PRO A 100 4.57 -5.56 -9.61
CA PRO A 100 4.01 -4.53 -10.47
C PRO A 100 2.50 -4.40 -10.22
N ALA A 101 1.99 -3.18 -10.35
CA ALA A 101 0.60 -2.88 -10.05
C ALA A 101 -0.35 -3.84 -10.80
N PRO A 102 -1.24 -4.58 -10.09
CA PRO A 102 -2.14 -5.51 -10.74
C PRO A 102 -3.14 -4.78 -11.62
N ASN A 103 -3.63 -5.45 -12.66
CA ASN A 103 -4.65 -4.91 -13.55
C ASN A 103 -6.03 -4.98 -12.89
N VAL A 104 -6.28 -4.06 -11.96
CA VAL A 104 -7.53 -3.93 -11.19
C VAL A 104 -8.12 -2.54 -11.33
N SER A 105 -9.39 -2.37 -10.98
CA SER A 105 -10.03 -1.06 -10.91
C SER A 105 -9.46 -0.21 -9.77
N ALA A 106 -9.66 1.11 -9.84
CA ALA A 106 -9.24 2.02 -8.77
C ALA A 106 -9.87 1.67 -7.41
N GLY A 107 -11.12 1.18 -7.41
CA GLY A 107 -11.80 0.73 -6.19
C GLY A 107 -11.16 -0.51 -5.59
N GLU A 108 -10.88 -1.52 -6.42
CA GLU A 108 -10.18 -2.74 -5.99
C GLU A 108 -8.75 -2.41 -5.51
N MET A 109 -8.04 -1.49 -6.16
CA MET A 109 -6.74 -1.02 -5.69
C MET A 109 -6.84 -0.37 -4.31
N LEU A 110 -7.86 0.46 -4.08
CA LEU A 110 -8.10 1.04 -2.76
C LEU A 110 -8.37 -0.04 -1.69
N ASP A 111 -9.13 -1.07 -2.03
CA ASP A 111 -9.42 -2.18 -1.11
C ASP A 111 -8.16 -2.99 -0.78
N ILE A 112 -7.31 -3.26 -1.78
CA ILE A 112 -6.02 -3.93 -1.59
C ILE A 112 -5.13 -3.13 -0.62
N GLN A 113 -4.95 -1.82 -0.87
CA GLN A 113 -4.11 -0.98 -0.01
C GLN A 113 -4.69 -0.82 1.42
N GLN A 114 -6.02 -0.88 1.58
CA GLN A 114 -6.63 -0.92 2.91
C GLN A 114 -6.30 -2.21 3.65
N GLU A 115 -6.31 -3.35 2.97
CA GLU A 115 -6.03 -4.64 3.59
C GLU A 115 -4.55 -4.75 3.98
N LEU A 116 -3.64 -4.43 3.05
CA LEU A 116 -2.20 -4.39 3.33
C LEU A 116 -1.88 -3.49 4.54
N ARG A 117 -2.52 -2.32 4.65
CA ARG A 117 -2.35 -1.44 5.80
C ARG A 117 -2.86 -2.07 7.10
N ARG A 118 -3.99 -2.79 7.08
CA ARG A 118 -4.52 -3.47 8.27
C ARG A 118 -3.62 -4.60 8.73
N GLU A 119 -3.08 -5.38 7.81
CA GLU A 119 -2.18 -6.49 8.10
C GLU A 119 -0.91 -6.01 8.79
N ILE A 120 -0.26 -4.98 8.24
CA ILE A 120 0.97 -4.43 8.83
C ILE A 120 0.70 -3.74 10.18
N GLU A 121 -0.44 -3.05 10.33
CA GLU A 121 -0.87 -2.51 11.62
C GLU A 121 -1.11 -3.61 12.66
N ALA A 122 -1.70 -4.74 12.26
CA ALA A 122 -1.91 -5.88 13.14
C ALA A 122 -0.58 -6.51 13.59
N LEU A 123 0.41 -6.61 12.69
CA LEU A 123 1.75 -7.03 13.04
C LEU A 123 2.39 -6.07 14.06
N ARG A 124 2.36 -4.76 13.80
CA ARG A 124 2.87 -3.74 14.74
C ARG A 124 2.25 -3.90 16.13
N LEU A 125 0.92 -4.05 16.21
CA LEU A 125 0.23 -4.22 17.49
C LEU A 125 0.64 -5.51 18.23
N ARG A 126 0.87 -6.61 17.50
CA ARG A 126 1.36 -7.86 18.10
C ARG A 126 2.75 -7.68 18.70
N ILE A 127 3.64 -7.01 17.99
CA ILE A 127 5.01 -6.72 18.45
C ILE A 127 4.99 -5.83 19.71
N GLN A 128 4.17 -4.79 19.72
CA GLN A 128 4.07 -3.85 20.84
C GLN A 128 3.50 -4.47 22.13
N ARG A 129 2.62 -5.49 22.02
CA ARG A 129 2.02 -6.17 23.18
C ARG A 129 2.98 -7.13 23.90
N GLN A 130 4.11 -7.46 23.31
CA GLN A 130 5.11 -8.39 23.88
C GLN A 130 6.26 -7.66 24.58
N ARG A 131 6.08 -6.37 24.85
CA ARG A 131 6.99 -5.52 25.61
C ARG A 131 6.59 -5.49 27.08
#